data_AF-A0A3M7DVL8-F1
#
_entry.id   AF-A0A3M7DVL8-F1
#
_cell.length_a   1.000
_cell.length_b   1.000
_cell.length_c   1.000
_cell.angle_alpha   90.00
_cell.angle_beta   90.00
_cell.angle_gamma   90.00
#
_symmetry.space_group_name_H-M   'P 1'
#
loop_
_entity.id
_entity.type
_entity.pdbx_description
1 polymer ?
#
loop_
_entity_poly.entity_id
_entity_poly.type
_entity_poly.pdbx_seq_one_letter_code
_entity_poly.pdbx_strand_id
1 'polypeptide(L)'
;MSEVNTLLTRFKLEKLLNQDQGGRRIILQGTISGEPALLLAERGAFDTDPNHLASFNRLITHVQNLGQNDIYHWYLANSLPENGVDQPTPPDLKINLIYPCTEKHIRKYSFQQLRSVTETSEVYAHHVRPYMARCREEGRLNWVFNILDGKKEQENVLFRSSEPDSNDDFLLLPDLNWDRKTIGSLHLLALPLRRDIWSVRDLKKKDVKWLRHLQTTLMQTVERLYPHVVERDMLKFYLHYQPTYYHFHVHIVHVNLDPSATQAVGKALGLADVISHLEMMGGDDETTGMDRLDLTYTVGEESELWKEVFLPLKEGKTPKSV
;
A
#
# COMPACT_ATOMS: atom_id res chain seq x y z
N MET A 1 -18.18 -1.50 -31.71
CA MET A 1 -17.15 -1.30 -30.67
C MET A 1 -17.10 0.18 -30.33
N SER A 2 -17.07 0.55 -29.06
CA SER A 2 -16.94 1.97 -28.66
C SER A 2 -15.60 2.55 -29.15
N GLU A 3 -15.53 3.86 -29.37
CA GLU A 3 -14.32 4.56 -29.80
C GLU A 3 -13.12 4.28 -28.86
N VAL A 4 -13.38 4.14 -27.57
CA VAL A 4 -12.39 3.80 -26.53
C VAL A 4 -11.78 2.41 -26.73
N ASN A 5 -12.58 1.41 -27.14
CA ASN A 5 -12.06 0.05 -27.35
C ASN A 5 -11.09 -0.03 -28.54
N THR A 6 -11.19 0.90 -29.50
CA THR A 6 -10.28 0.95 -30.65
C THR A 6 -8.86 1.39 -30.28
N LEU A 7 -8.66 2.04 -29.12
CA LEU A 7 -7.33 2.42 -28.66
C LEU A 7 -6.46 1.20 -28.33
N LEU A 8 -7.07 0.15 -27.77
CA LEU A 8 -6.35 -1.09 -27.42
C LEU A 8 -5.81 -1.79 -28.66
N THR A 9 -6.59 -1.86 -29.75
CA THR A 9 -6.15 -2.50 -31.01
C THR A 9 -5.10 -1.67 -31.75
N ARG A 10 -4.96 -0.37 -31.42
CA ARG A 10 -3.96 0.54 -31.99
C ARG A 10 -2.67 0.60 -31.18
N PHE A 11 -2.61 -0.02 -30.01
CA PHE A 11 -1.41 -0.02 -29.17
C PHE A 11 -0.28 -0.78 -29.85
N LYS A 12 0.84 -0.09 -30.06
CA LYS A 12 2.08 -0.66 -30.58
C LYS A 12 3.06 -0.83 -29.43
N LEU A 13 3.33 -2.08 -29.07
CA LEU A 13 4.29 -2.42 -28.03
C LEU A 13 5.70 -1.96 -28.43
N GLU A 14 6.41 -1.34 -27.49
CA GLU A 14 7.85 -1.08 -27.59
C GLU A 14 8.64 -2.02 -26.68
N LYS A 15 8.24 -2.14 -25.40
CA LYS A 15 8.91 -3.03 -24.44
C LYS A 15 8.02 -3.38 -23.25
N LEU A 16 8.34 -4.49 -22.58
CA LEU A 16 7.90 -4.77 -21.22
C LEU A 16 8.61 -3.79 -20.28
N LEU A 17 7.83 -2.97 -19.57
CA LEU A 17 8.35 -1.96 -18.67
C LEU A 17 8.56 -2.52 -17.26
N ASN A 18 7.65 -3.38 -16.78
CA ASN A 18 7.74 -4.05 -15.49
C ASN A 18 6.80 -5.29 -15.43
N GLN A 19 7.09 -6.22 -14.54
CA GLN A 19 6.21 -7.32 -14.14
C GLN A 19 6.20 -7.42 -12.61
N ASP A 20 5.02 -7.37 -12.00
CA ASP A 20 4.86 -7.39 -10.54
C ASP A 20 3.67 -8.27 -10.10
N GLN A 21 3.27 -8.17 -8.82
CA GLN A 21 2.21 -8.97 -8.21
C GLN A 21 2.38 -10.50 -8.42
N GLY A 22 3.60 -11.01 -8.22
CA GLY A 22 3.90 -12.43 -8.42
C GLY A 22 3.73 -12.89 -9.87
N GLY A 23 3.91 -11.99 -10.84
CA GLY A 23 3.78 -12.28 -12.27
C GLY A 23 2.36 -12.13 -12.82
N ARG A 24 1.39 -11.75 -11.98
CA ARG A 24 -0.01 -11.60 -12.36
C ARG A 24 -0.34 -10.26 -13.01
N ARG A 25 0.61 -9.32 -13.01
CA ARG A 25 0.48 -8.06 -13.74
C ARG A 25 1.73 -7.71 -14.53
N ILE A 26 1.51 -7.23 -15.75
CA ILE A 26 2.54 -6.70 -16.65
C ILE A 26 2.21 -5.25 -16.99
N ILE A 27 3.26 -4.44 -17.12
CA ILE A 27 3.18 -3.05 -17.55
C ILE A 27 3.94 -2.98 -18.88
N LEU A 28 3.26 -2.59 -19.94
CA LEU A 28 3.80 -2.50 -21.28
C LEU A 28 3.93 -1.03 -21.68
N GLN A 29 5.11 -0.64 -22.15
CA GLN A 29 5.34 0.67 -22.77
C GLN A 29 5.19 0.55 -24.28
N GLY A 30 4.52 1.53 -24.88
CA GLY A 30 4.31 1.58 -26.31
C GLY A 30 3.82 2.93 -26.79
N THR A 31 3.23 2.95 -27.98
CA THR A 31 2.61 4.15 -28.57
C THR A 31 1.24 3.84 -29.15
N ILE A 32 0.40 4.86 -29.22
CA ILE A 32 -0.84 4.87 -30.00
C ILE A 32 -0.79 6.12 -30.88
N SER A 33 -0.88 5.96 -32.20
CA SER A 33 -0.84 7.09 -33.16
C SER A 33 0.44 7.95 -33.09
N GLY A 34 1.55 7.39 -32.61
CA GLY A 34 2.81 8.12 -32.42
C GLY A 34 2.96 8.79 -31.06
N GLU A 35 1.93 8.79 -30.22
CA GLU A 35 1.97 9.37 -28.87
C GLU A 35 2.23 8.27 -27.81
N PRO A 36 2.97 8.56 -26.72
CA PRO A 36 3.33 7.57 -25.70
C PRO A 36 2.12 6.96 -24.99
N ALA A 37 2.17 5.66 -24.71
CA ALA A 37 1.12 4.93 -24.00
C ALA A 37 1.71 3.90 -23.02
N LEU A 38 1.01 3.66 -21.91
CA LEU A 38 1.24 2.50 -21.03
C LEU A 38 0.01 1.62 -21.02
N LEU A 39 0.19 0.32 -21.27
CA LEU A 39 -0.86 -0.69 -21.16
C LEU A 39 -0.54 -1.65 -20.02
N LEU A 40 -1.37 -1.62 -18.99
CA LEU A 40 -1.22 -2.47 -17.81
C LEU A 40 -2.25 -3.59 -17.91
N ALA A 41 -1.78 -4.83 -17.90
CA ALA A 41 -2.63 -6.02 -17.93
C ALA A 41 -2.44 -6.81 -16.63
N GLU A 42 -3.53 -7.03 -15.90
CA GLU A 42 -3.58 -7.76 -14.63
C GLU A 42 -4.54 -8.93 -14.75
N ARG A 43 -4.22 -10.07 -14.13
CA ARG A 43 -5.14 -11.21 -14.04
C ARG A 43 -6.38 -10.79 -13.24
N GLY A 44 -7.55 -11.08 -13.80
CA GLY A 44 -8.82 -10.92 -13.11
C GLY A 44 -8.90 -11.83 -11.87
N ALA A 45 -9.64 -11.38 -10.87
CA ALA A 45 -10.02 -12.25 -9.76
C ALA A 45 -10.98 -13.32 -10.26
N PHE A 46 -10.96 -14.50 -9.64
CA PHE A 46 -11.97 -15.52 -9.89
C PHE A 46 -13.35 -15.00 -9.48
N ASP A 47 -14.36 -15.27 -10.29
CA ASP A 47 -15.75 -15.05 -9.92
C ASP A 47 -16.16 -16.08 -8.87
N THR A 48 -16.83 -15.61 -7.82
CA THR A 48 -17.28 -16.44 -6.69
C THR A 48 -18.78 -16.75 -6.76
N ASP A 49 -19.47 -16.41 -7.86
CA ASP A 49 -20.86 -16.82 -8.07
C ASP A 49 -20.97 -18.36 -8.02
N PRO A 50 -21.88 -18.92 -7.20
CA PRO A 50 -22.03 -20.36 -7.07
C PRO A 50 -22.32 -21.10 -8.39
N ASN A 51 -23.01 -20.48 -9.34
CA ASN A 51 -23.33 -21.11 -10.63
C ASN A 51 -22.09 -21.15 -11.53
N HIS A 52 -21.27 -20.08 -11.51
CA HIS A 52 -19.98 -20.07 -12.18
C HIS A 52 -19.06 -21.17 -11.62
N LEU A 53 -18.93 -21.22 -10.29
CA LEU A 53 -18.09 -22.22 -9.61
C LEU A 53 -18.54 -23.66 -9.89
N ALA A 54 -19.85 -23.92 -9.93
CA ALA A 54 -20.40 -25.24 -10.26
C ALA A 54 -20.07 -25.70 -11.69
N SER A 55 -19.83 -24.74 -12.60
CA SER A 55 -19.51 -25.02 -14.01
C SER A 55 -18.01 -24.93 -14.31
N PHE A 56 -17.19 -24.42 -13.39
CA PHE A 56 -15.79 -24.00 -13.62
C PHE A 56 -14.91 -25.04 -14.33
N ASN A 57 -15.01 -26.32 -13.94
CA ASN A 57 -14.22 -27.39 -14.55
C ASN A 57 -14.55 -27.65 -16.03
N ARG A 58 -15.70 -27.17 -16.52
CA ARG A 58 -16.11 -27.21 -17.93
C ARG A 58 -15.78 -25.91 -18.66
N LEU A 59 -15.37 -24.86 -17.94
CA LEU A 59 -15.01 -23.55 -18.49
C LEU A 59 -13.51 -23.41 -18.74
N ILE A 60 -12.75 -24.51 -18.67
CA ILE A 60 -11.32 -24.52 -18.93
C ILE A 60 -11.01 -25.27 -20.22
N THR A 61 -10.04 -24.78 -20.96
CA THR A 61 -9.54 -25.34 -22.22
C THR A 61 -8.01 -25.37 -22.21
N HIS A 62 -7.39 -26.01 -23.22
CA HIS A 62 -5.93 -26.16 -23.35
C HIS A 62 -5.24 -26.65 -22.06
N VAL A 63 -5.80 -27.69 -21.45
CA VAL A 63 -5.28 -28.24 -20.20
C VAL A 63 -3.98 -29.02 -20.45
N GLN A 64 -2.89 -28.57 -19.85
CA GLN A 64 -1.59 -29.22 -19.86
C GLN A 64 -1.26 -29.73 -18.45
N ASN A 65 -1.09 -31.05 -18.30
CA ASN A 65 -0.57 -31.60 -17.05
C ASN A 65 0.93 -31.28 -16.91
N LEU A 66 1.31 -30.78 -15.73
CA LEU A 66 2.70 -30.49 -15.38
C LEU A 66 3.32 -31.60 -14.54
N GLY A 67 2.50 -32.39 -13.85
CA GLY A 67 2.94 -33.52 -13.06
C GLY A 67 1.83 -34.12 -12.19
N GLN A 68 2.17 -35.24 -11.57
CA GLN A 68 1.31 -35.93 -10.60
C GLN A 68 2.17 -36.64 -9.55
N ASN A 69 1.65 -36.75 -8.33
CA ASN A 69 2.21 -37.57 -7.26
C ASN A 69 1.07 -38.05 -6.34
N ASP A 70 0.83 -39.37 -6.32
CA ASP A 70 -0.30 -39.99 -5.61
C ASP A 70 -1.64 -39.29 -5.94
N ILE A 71 -2.27 -38.62 -4.98
CA ILE A 71 -3.54 -37.89 -5.19
C ILE A 71 -3.36 -36.46 -5.71
N TYR A 72 -2.12 -35.94 -5.78
CA TYR A 72 -1.82 -34.56 -6.19
C TYR A 72 -1.57 -34.45 -7.69
N HIS A 73 -2.28 -33.56 -8.36
CA HIS A 73 -2.15 -33.29 -9.79
C HIS A 73 -2.14 -31.78 -10.03
N TRP A 74 -1.22 -31.27 -10.86
CA TRP A 74 -1.14 -29.84 -11.17
C TRP A 74 -1.04 -29.61 -12.68
N TYR A 75 -1.76 -28.59 -13.14
CA TYR A 75 -2.00 -28.32 -14.56
C TYR A 75 -1.80 -26.83 -14.86
N LEU A 76 -1.54 -26.52 -16.12
CA LEU A 76 -1.83 -25.21 -16.72
C LEU A 76 -3.09 -25.34 -17.56
N ALA A 77 -3.92 -24.30 -17.58
CA ALA A 77 -5.12 -24.25 -18.41
C ALA A 77 -5.43 -22.81 -18.80
N ASN A 78 -6.27 -22.64 -19.82
CA ASN A 78 -6.84 -21.37 -20.24
C ASN A 78 -8.34 -21.37 -19.96
N SER A 79 -8.94 -20.21 -19.70
CA SER A 79 -10.40 -20.10 -19.62
C SER A 79 -11.00 -20.18 -21.03
N LEU A 80 -12.21 -20.73 -21.14
CA LEU A 80 -12.92 -20.86 -22.40
C LEU A 80 -13.48 -19.49 -22.84
N PRO A 81 -13.24 -19.02 -24.09
CA PRO A 81 -13.62 -17.67 -24.51
C PRO A 81 -15.13 -17.42 -24.57
N GLU A 82 -15.91 -18.42 -24.98
CA GLU A 82 -17.36 -18.35 -25.09
C GLU A 82 -17.97 -19.69 -24.71
N ASN A 83 -18.90 -19.65 -23.77
CA ASN A 83 -19.77 -20.78 -23.46
C ASN A 83 -21.09 -20.58 -24.22
N GLY A 84 -21.40 -21.49 -25.15
CA GLY A 84 -22.70 -21.50 -25.85
C GLY A 84 -23.90 -21.91 -24.99
N VAL A 85 -23.70 -22.09 -23.67
CA VAL A 85 -24.73 -22.55 -22.74
C VAL A 85 -24.69 -21.69 -21.46
N ASP A 86 -25.79 -20.97 -21.26
CA ASP A 86 -26.34 -20.30 -20.09
C ASP A 86 -25.59 -19.15 -19.39
N GLN A 87 -24.25 -19.06 -19.36
CA GLN A 87 -23.55 -17.84 -18.89
C GLN A 87 -22.17 -17.65 -19.54
N PRO A 88 -21.78 -16.41 -19.92
CA PRO A 88 -20.46 -16.12 -20.48
C PRO A 88 -19.36 -16.35 -19.43
N THR A 89 -18.21 -16.85 -19.86
CA THR A 89 -17.03 -16.95 -18.99
C THR A 89 -16.63 -15.55 -18.50
N PRO A 90 -16.39 -15.36 -17.19
CA PRO A 90 -15.93 -14.09 -16.67
C PRO A 90 -14.60 -13.64 -17.31
N PRO A 91 -14.33 -12.33 -17.37
CA PRO A 91 -13.10 -11.82 -17.98
C PRO A 91 -11.85 -12.19 -17.17
N ASP A 92 -10.87 -12.83 -17.81
CA ASP A 92 -9.59 -13.21 -17.20
C ASP A 92 -8.61 -12.05 -16.97
N LEU A 93 -8.87 -10.88 -17.56
CA LEU A 93 -7.94 -9.76 -17.60
C LEU A 93 -8.63 -8.44 -17.25
N LYS A 94 -7.98 -7.68 -16.38
CA LYS A 94 -8.23 -6.25 -16.18
C LYS A 94 -7.17 -5.45 -16.93
N ILE A 95 -7.60 -4.57 -17.83
CA ILE A 95 -6.71 -3.72 -18.62
C ILE A 95 -6.87 -2.27 -18.19
N ASN A 96 -5.75 -1.58 -17.91
CA ASN A 96 -5.71 -0.12 -17.76
C ASN A 96 -4.80 0.45 -18.85
N LEU A 97 -5.31 1.44 -19.59
CA LEU A 97 -4.55 2.15 -20.61
C LEU A 97 -4.33 3.60 -20.16
N ILE A 98 -3.08 4.05 -20.12
CA ILE A 98 -2.71 5.44 -19.88
C ILE A 98 -2.24 6.01 -21.22
N TYR A 99 -3.03 6.90 -21.81
CA TYR A 99 -2.76 7.47 -23.13
C TYR A 99 -3.38 8.88 -23.28
N PRO A 100 -2.60 9.89 -23.73
CA PRO A 100 -1.14 9.90 -23.79
C PRO A 100 -0.53 9.80 -22.39
N CYS A 101 0.50 8.98 -22.21
CA CYS A 101 1.24 8.90 -20.95
C CYS A 101 2.37 9.93 -20.92
N THR A 102 2.92 10.19 -19.74
CA THR A 102 4.01 11.16 -19.53
C THR A 102 5.21 10.44 -18.94
N GLU A 103 6.38 11.08 -18.96
CA GLU A 103 7.59 10.55 -18.33
C GLU A 103 7.40 10.24 -16.83
N LYS A 104 6.55 11.02 -16.14
CA LYS A 104 6.17 10.74 -14.75
C LYS A 104 5.43 9.41 -14.60
N HIS A 105 4.54 9.08 -15.53
CA HIS A 105 3.85 7.80 -15.55
C HIS A 105 4.82 6.65 -15.84
N ILE A 106 5.71 6.81 -16.83
CA ILE A 106 6.72 5.81 -17.18
C ILE A 106 7.60 5.49 -15.97
N ARG A 107 8.15 6.51 -15.30
CA ARG A 107 8.96 6.31 -14.08
C ARG A 107 8.19 5.64 -12.95
N LYS A 108 6.92 6.01 -12.75
CA LYS A 108 6.05 5.41 -11.72
C LYS A 108 5.85 3.90 -11.92
N TYR A 109 5.70 3.46 -13.17
CA TYR A 109 5.39 2.06 -13.48
C TYR A 109 6.62 1.25 -13.97
N SER A 110 7.79 1.87 -14.03
CA SER A 110 9.05 1.18 -14.32
C SER A 110 9.44 0.24 -13.19
N PHE A 111 10.10 -0.86 -13.55
CA PHE A 111 10.77 -1.68 -12.55
C PHE A 111 11.77 -0.81 -11.79
N GLN A 112 11.78 -0.97 -10.47
CA GLN A 112 12.71 -0.31 -9.59
C GLN A 112 13.27 -1.37 -8.65
N GLN A 113 14.58 -1.54 -8.67
CA GLN A 113 15.26 -2.42 -7.72
C GLN A 113 15.03 -1.89 -6.29
N LEU A 114 14.61 -2.79 -5.41
CA LEU A 114 14.53 -2.49 -3.98
C LEU A 114 15.87 -2.80 -3.30
N ARG A 115 16.20 -2.01 -2.28
CA ARG A 115 17.39 -2.12 -1.44
C ARG A 115 16.96 -2.17 0.01
N SER A 116 17.50 -3.11 0.77
CA SER A 116 17.39 -3.11 2.23
C SER A 116 18.47 -2.21 2.80
N VAL A 117 18.09 -1.23 3.61
CA VAL A 117 18.99 -0.26 4.25
C VAL A 117 18.79 -0.28 5.75
N THR A 118 19.87 -0.07 6.49
CA THR A 118 19.83 0.11 7.95
C THR A 118 20.10 1.58 8.26
N GLU A 119 19.07 2.27 8.75
CA GLU A 119 19.14 3.66 9.19
C GLU A 119 19.47 3.70 10.68
N THR A 120 20.67 4.14 11.01
CA THR A 120 21.05 4.37 12.42
C THR A 120 20.39 5.63 12.97
N SER A 121 20.35 5.77 14.29
CA SER A 121 19.91 7.03 14.94
C SER A 121 20.66 8.26 14.40
N GLU A 122 21.96 8.14 14.14
CA GLU A 122 22.79 9.22 13.58
C GLU A 122 22.40 9.57 12.13
N VAL A 123 22.18 8.56 11.27
CA VAL A 123 21.71 8.77 9.89
C VAL A 123 20.33 9.40 9.89
N TYR A 124 19.44 8.98 10.79
CA TYR A 124 18.13 9.60 10.95
C TYR A 124 18.26 11.08 11.30
N ALA A 125 19.02 11.41 12.35
CA ALA A 125 19.15 12.78 12.83
C ALA A 125 19.78 13.73 11.80
N HIS A 126 20.84 13.30 11.11
CA HIS A 126 21.61 14.17 10.21
C HIS A 126 21.11 14.21 8.76
N HIS A 127 20.37 13.19 8.31
CA HIS A 127 20.03 13.07 6.89
C HIS A 127 18.53 12.86 6.65
N VAL A 128 17.91 11.89 7.33
CA VAL A 128 16.51 11.56 7.04
C VAL A 128 15.55 12.57 7.66
N ARG A 129 15.77 13.02 8.89
CA ARG A 129 14.94 14.05 9.53
C ARG A 129 14.96 15.38 8.75
N PRO A 130 16.11 15.91 8.29
CA PRO A 130 16.13 17.05 7.37
C PRO A 130 15.35 16.81 6.07
N TYR A 131 15.51 15.64 5.44
CA TYR A 131 14.72 15.28 4.26
C TYR A 131 13.20 15.28 4.52
N MET A 132 12.77 14.75 5.68
CA MET A 132 11.37 14.79 6.10
C MET A 132 10.86 16.22 6.28
N ALA A 133 11.67 17.10 6.88
CA ALA A 133 11.35 18.51 7.05
C ALA A 133 11.17 19.20 5.70
N ARG A 134 12.12 19.04 4.77
CA ARG A 134 12.02 19.56 3.40
C ARG A 134 10.74 19.08 2.71
N CYS A 135 10.43 17.79 2.77
CA CYS A 135 9.21 17.24 2.18
C CYS A 135 7.93 17.92 2.72
N ARG A 136 7.91 18.28 4.01
CA ARG A 136 6.78 18.98 4.63
C ARG A 136 6.73 20.45 4.21
N GLU A 137 7.87 21.14 4.18
CA GLU A 137 8.01 22.55 3.78
C GLU A 137 7.63 22.78 2.31
N GLU A 138 7.96 21.82 1.43
CA GLU A 138 7.56 21.83 0.01
C GLU A 138 6.04 21.62 -0.21
N GLY A 139 5.25 21.44 0.86
CA GLY A 139 3.79 21.33 0.77
C GLY A 139 3.29 19.96 0.30
N ARG A 140 4.12 18.90 0.37
CA ARG A 140 3.73 17.53 -0.04
C ARG A 140 2.58 16.95 0.80
N LEU A 141 2.27 17.57 1.95
CA LEU A 141 1.15 17.20 2.84
C LEU A 141 -0.12 18.00 2.64
N ASN A 142 -0.17 18.96 1.69
CA ASN A 142 -1.35 19.79 1.48
C ASN A 142 -2.63 18.98 1.25
N TRP A 143 -2.53 17.84 0.57
CA TRP A 143 -3.67 16.95 0.36
C TRP A 143 -4.18 16.35 1.69
N VAL A 144 -3.28 15.90 2.59
CA VAL A 144 -3.64 15.40 3.93
C VAL A 144 -4.33 16.49 4.74
N PHE A 145 -3.74 17.68 4.78
CA PHE A 145 -4.28 18.79 5.57
C PHE A 145 -5.62 19.27 5.04
N ASN A 146 -5.85 19.23 3.73
CA ASN A 146 -7.17 19.52 3.15
C ASN A 146 -8.24 18.53 3.62
N ILE A 147 -7.90 17.26 3.85
CA ILE A 147 -8.85 16.27 4.39
C ILE A 147 -9.08 16.51 5.89
N LEU A 148 -8.00 16.72 6.65
CA LEU A 148 -8.08 17.01 8.09
C LEU A 148 -8.93 18.26 8.38
N ASP A 149 -8.71 19.33 7.62
CA ASP A 149 -9.38 20.64 7.74
C ASP A 149 -10.83 20.65 7.20
N GLY A 150 -11.34 19.54 6.66
CA GLY A 150 -12.71 19.48 6.16
C GLY A 150 -12.90 20.03 4.73
N LYS A 151 -11.82 20.30 3.99
CA LYS A 151 -11.86 21.00 2.69
C LYS A 151 -12.02 20.06 1.49
N LYS A 152 -11.56 18.80 1.58
CA LYS A 152 -11.58 17.81 0.49
C LYS A 152 -11.89 16.40 1.00
N GLU A 153 -12.48 15.58 0.13
CA GLU A 153 -12.77 14.15 0.36
C GLU A 153 -13.62 13.84 1.60
N GLN A 154 -14.46 14.78 2.04
CA GLN A 154 -15.30 14.56 3.24
C GLN A 154 -16.36 13.49 3.02
N GLU A 155 -16.77 13.28 1.77
CA GLU A 155 -17.64 12.18 1.35
C GLU A 155 -16.98 10.79 1.50
N ASN A 156 -15.65 10.73 1.60
CA ASN A 156 -14.90 9.48 1.81
C ASN A 156 -14.61 9.21 3.29
N VAL A 157 -14.78 10.19 4.18
CA VAL A 157 -14.54 10.04 5.62
C VAL A 157 -15.61 9.12 6.21
N LEU A 158 -15.18 7.95 6.69
CA LEU A 158 -16.07 6.97 7.33
C LEU A 158 -16.39 7.36 8.77
N PHE A 159 -15.43 7.99 9.44
CA PHE A 159 -15.57 8.43 10.82
C PHE A 159 -14.62 9.58 11.11
N ARG A 160 -15.11 10.55 11.89
CA ARG A 160 -14.33 11.63 12.52
C ARG A 160 -14.59 11.54 14.01
N SER A 161 -13.54 11.38 14.80
CA SER A 161 -13.67 11.33 16.27
C SER A 161 -14.02 12.70 16.83
N SER A 162 -14.41 12.68 18.11
CA SER A 162 -14.62 13.87 18.94
C SER A 162 -14.19 13.51 20.36
N GLU A 163 -12.89 13.38 20.55
CA GLU A 163 -12.28 13.04 21.83
C GLU A 163 -12.29 14.25 22.80
N PRO A 164 -12.20 14.03 24.12
CA PRO A 164 -12.10 15.12 25.09
C PRO A 164 -10.85 16.01 24.88
N ASP A 165 -9.75 15.42 24.43
CA ASP A 165 -8.56 16.15 23.97
C ASP A 165 -8.50 16.09 22.43
N SER A 166 -8.50 17.25 21.79
CA SER A 166 -8.38 17.36 20.33
C SER A 166 -7.09 16.77 19.75
N ASN A 167 -6.05 16.56 20.56
CA ASN A 167 -4.83 15.86 20.11
C ASN A 167 -5.04 14.35 19.95
N ASP A 168 -6.09 13.80 20.57
CA ASP A 168 -6.46 12.39 20.46
C ASP A 168 -7.39 12.16 19.26
N ASP A 169 -7.86 13.23 18.62
CA ASP A 169 -8.76 13.11 17.49
C ASP A 169 -8.09 12.49 16.25
N PHE A 170 -8.87 11.74 15.48
CA PHE A 170 -8.50 11.10 14.23
C PHE A 170 -9.63 11.06 13.21
N LEU A 171 -9.27 10.82 11.94
CA LEU A 171 -10.17 10.43 10.86
C LEU A 171 -9.93 8.99 10.43
N LEU A 172 -11.00 8.29 10.03
CA LEU A 172 -10.93 7.03 9.29
C LEU A 172 -11.35 7.23 7.83
N LEU A 173 -10.50 6.74 6.93
CA LEU A 173 -10.69 6.77 5.49
C LEU A 173 -10.47 5.36 4.92
N PRO A 174 -11.16 4.97 3.84
CA PRO A 174 -10.80 3.77 3.11
C PRO A 174 -9.46 3.96 2.38
N ASP A 175 -8.61 2.94 2.37
CA ASP A 175 -7.43 2.93 1.48
C ASP A 175 -7.88 2.94 0.02
N LEU A 176 -7.09 3.57 -0.84
CA LEU A 176 -7.40 3.71 -2.27
C LEU A 176 -7.58 2.35 -2.96
N ASN A 177 -6.92 1.30 -2.49
CA ASN A 177 -6.97 -0.02 -3.11
C ASN A 177 -8.13 -0.88 -2.63
N TRP A 178 -8.86 -0.48 -1.58
CA TRP A 178 -10.01 -1.22 -1.10
C TRP A 178 -11.28 -0.86 -1.90
N ASP A 179 -12.01 -1.88 -2.35
CA ASP A 179 -13.26 -1.73 -3.11
C ASP A 179 -14.44 -1.21 -2.26
N ARG A 180 -14.23 -1.06 -0.95
CA ARG A 180 -15.22 -0.63 0.06
C ARG A 180 -16.40 -1.60 0.22
N LYS A 181 -16.26 -2.83 -0.25
CA LYS A 181 -17.31 -3.86 -0.25
C LYS A 181 -16.82 -5.18 0.33
N THR A 182 -15.69 -5.68 -0.16
CA THR A 182 -15.15 -6.98 0.21
C THR A 182 -14.47 -6.90 1.57
N ILE A 183 -15.18 -7.31 2.64
CA ILE A 183 -14.71 -7.21 4.03
C ILE A 183 -13.40 -7.97 4.27
N GLY A 184 -13.21 -9.13 3.64
CA GLY A 184 -11.94 -9.88 3.74
C GLY A 184 -10.73 -9.11 3.21
N SER A 185 -10.96 -8.08 2.37
CA SER A 185 -9.94 -7.17 1.85
C SER A 185 -9.98 -5.77 2.49
N LEU A 186 -10.70 -5.59 3.61
CA LEU A 186 -10.81 -4.30 4.29
C LEU A 186 -9.42 -3.74 4.60
N HIS A 187 -9.23 -2.50 4.18
CA HIS A 187 -8.03 -1.71 4.42
C HIS A 187 -8.44 -0.26 4.61
N LEU A 188 -8.20 0.26 5.80
CA LEU A 188 -8.48 1.64 6.21
C LEU A 188 -7.19 2.36 6.61
N LEU A 189 -7.24 3.69 6.58
CA LEU A 189 -6.22 4.59 7.09
C LEU A 189 -6.81 5.41 8.23
N ALA A 190 -6.16 5.39 9.38
CA ALA A 190 -6.42 6.32 10.47
C ALA A 190 -5.43 7.48 10.43
N LEU A 191 -5.95 8.71 10.39
CA LEU A 191 -5.17 9.94 10.38
C LEU A 191 -5.46 10.74 11.67
N PRO A 192 -4.56 10.73 12.67
CA PRO A 192 -4.66 11.65 13.79
C PRO A 192 -4.64 13.11 13.32
N LEU A 193 -5.37 13.99 14.02
CA LEU A 193 -5.47 15.42 13.69
C LEU A 193 -4.23 16.20 14.14
N ARG A 194 -3.56 15.74 15.21
CA ARG A 194 -2.28 16.28 15.66
C ARG A 194 -1.23 16.21 14.53
N ARG A 195 -0.37 17.22 14.43
CA ARG A 195 0.56 17.39 13.29
C ARG A 195 2.04 17.34 13.66
N ASP A 196 2.32 17.11 14.94
CA ASP A 196 3.63 17.09 15.56
C ASP A 196 4.36 15.74 15.39
N ILE A 197 3.63 14.65 15.13
CA ILE A 197 4.19 13.32 14.86
C ILE A 197 4.22 13.07 13.35
N TRP A 198 5.42 12.96 12.77
CA TRP A 198 5.61 12.84 11.32
C TRP A 198 5.78 11.39 10.89
N SER A 199 6.31 10.55 11.78
CA SER A 199 6.47 9.10 11.59
C SER A 199 6.63 8.38 12.93
N VAL A 200 6.86 7.07 12.87
CA VAL A 200 7.21 6.25 14.05
C VAL A 200 8.41 6.83 14.84
N ARG A 201 9.36 7.52 14.19
CA ARG A 201 10.56 8.08 14.85
C ARG A 201 10.27 9.17 15.89
N ASP A 202 9.16 9.88 15.74
CA ASP A 202 8.79 10.94 16.69
C ASP A 202 8.20 10.35 17.98
N LEU A 203 7.77 9.09 17.97
CA LEU A 203 7.15 8.45 19.13
C LEU A 203 8.16 8.25 20.27
N LYS A 204 7.76 8.71 21.45
CA LYS A 204 8.48 8.59 22.72
C LYS A 204 7.71 7.72 23.70
N LYS A 205 8.34 7.36 24.81
CA LYS A 205 7.72 6.60 25.89
C LYS A 205 6.46 7.28 26.45
N LYS A 206 6.45 8.61 26.57
CA LYS A 206 5.25 9.36 27.00
C LYS A 206 4.02 9.13 26.10
N ASP A 207 4.23 8.79 24.84
CA ASP A 207 3.15 8.61 23.87
C ASP A 207 2.47 7.24 24.01
N VAL A 208 3.01 6.31 24.81
CA VAL A 208 2.46 4.96 25.00
C VAL A 208 0.99 4.99 25.40
N LYS A 209 0.60 5.85 26.36
CA LYS A 209 -0.79 5.97 26.80
C LYS A 209 -1.70 6.40 25.65
N TRP A 210 -1.26 7.38 24.87
CA TRP A 210 -1.98 7.86 23.69
C TRP A 210 -2.10 6.76 22.62
N LEU A 211 -1.03 6.03 22.33
CA LEU A 211 -1.03 4.94 21.34
C LEU A 211 -1.97 3.80 21.74
N ARG A 212 -2.02 3.43 23.03
CA ARG A 212 -2.94 2.41 23.56
C ARG A 212 -4.40 2.87 23.46
N HIS A 213 -4.66 4.14 23.78
CA HIS A 213 -5.99 4.76 23.62
C HIS A 213 -6.40 4.73 22.14
N LEU A 214 -5.56 5.27 21.26
CA LEU A 214 -5.80 5.30 19.81
C LEU A 214 -6.08 3.89 19.26
N GLN A 215 -5.23 2.90 19.56
CA GLN A 215 -5.43 1.52 19.10
C GLN A 215 -6.79 0.96 19.55
N THR A 216 -7.14 1.16 20.82
CA THR A 216 -8.39 0.66 21.40
C THR A 216 -9.61 1.33 20.76
N THR A 217 -9.56 2.65 20.62
CA THR A 217 -10.65 3.45 20.04
C THR A 217 -10.82 3.12 18.55
N LEU A 218 -9.73 2.96 17.80
CA LEU A 218 -9.79 2.55 16.38
C LEU A 218 -10.45 1.17 16.24
N MET A 219 -10.03 0.21 17.04
CA MET A 219 -10.57 -1.15 17.04
C MET A 219 -12.09 -1.17 17.31
N GLN A 220 -12.53 -0.44 18.34
CA GLN A 220 -13.96 -0.31 18.67
C GLN A 220 -14.75 0.43 17.58
N THR A 221 -14.13 1.45 16.99
CA THR A 221 -14.79 2.23 15.93
C THR A 221 -14.99 1.39 14.67
N VAL A 222 -13.98 0.62 14.25
CA VAL A 222 -14.09 -0.23 13.05
C VAL A 222 -15.10 -1.36 13.26
N GLU A 223 -15.11 -2.02 14.43
CA GLU A 223 -16.13 -3.01 14.81
C GLU A 223 -17.56 -2.43 14.69
N ARG A 224 -17.76 -1.19 15.15
CA ARG A 224 -19.07 -0.50 15.04
C ARG A 224 -19.44 -0.11 13.62
N LEU A 225 -18.46 0.26 12.78
CA LEU A 225 -18.70 0.61 11.37
C LEU A 225 -19.10 -0.61 10.54
N TYR A 226 -18.64 -1.81 10.92
CA TYR A 226 -18.89 -3.07 10.22
C TYR A 226 -19.45 -4.14 11.17
N PRO A 227 -20.63 -3.90 11.76
CA PRO A 227 -21.19 -4.77 12.79
C PRO A 227 -21.51 -6.16 12.22
N HIS A 228 -21.35 -7.19 13.05
CA HIS A 228 -21.61 -8.61 12.74
C HIS A 228 -20.70 -9.26 11.68
N VAL A 229 -19.82 -8.50 11.03
CA VAL A 229 -18.91 -9.01 9.99
C VAL A 229 -17.43 -8.76 10.27
N VAL A 230 -17.10 -7.87 11.21
CA VAL A 230 -15.73 -7.62 11.68
C VAL A 230 -15.70 -7.67 13.20
N GLU A 231 -14.86 -8.55 13.74
CA GLU A 231 -14.54 -8.62 15.16
C GLU A 231 -13.15 -8.01 15.43
N ARG A 232 -12.88 -7.72 16.71
CA ARG A 232 -11.65 -7.03 17.13
C ARG A 232 -10.37 -7.77 16.79
N ASP A 233 -10.39 -9.09 16.93
CA ASP A 233 -9.26 -9.99 16.63
C ASP A 233 -9.11 -10.27 15.14
N MET A 234 -10.03 -9.79 14.31
CA MET A 234 -9.93 -9.82 12.84
C MET A 234 -9.17 -8.61 12.27
N LEU A 235 -8.63 -7.73 13.12
CA LEU A 235 -7.94 -6.51 12.70
C LEU A 235 -6.44 -6.53 13.02
N LYS A 236 -5.62 -6.17 12.02
CA LYS A 236 -4.19 -5.88 12.19
C LYS A 236 -3.96 -4.38 12.08
N PHE A 237 -3.10 -3.85 12.96
CA PHE A 237 -2.72 -2.44 13.01
C PHE A 237 -1.23 -2.31 12.77
N TYR A 238 -0.82 -1.49 11.80
CA TYR A 238 0.60 -1.27 11.53
C TYR A 238 0.89 0.16 11.03
N LEU A 239 2.13 0.56 11.18
CA LEU A 239 2.71 1.81 10.69
C LEU A 239 3.65 1.51 9.53
N HIS A 240 3.79 2.44 8.58
CA HIS A 240 4.86 2.32 7.58
C HIS A 240 6.15 3.00 8.06
N TYR A 241 7.28 2.33 7.80
CA TYR A 241 8.60 2.95 7.84
C TYR A 241 9.48 2.44 6.68
N GLN A 242 9.95 3.30 5.77
CA GLN A 242 9.57 4.72 5.60
C GLN A 242 8.09 4.88 5.20
N PRO A 243 7.35 5.87 5.73
CA PRO A 243 5.99 6.16 5.27
C PRO A 243 6.00 6.82 3.88
N THR A 244 4.88 6.74 3.16
CA THR A 244 4.75 7.39 1.84
C THR A 244 4.60 8.91 1.96
N TYR A 245 4.19 9.41 3.13
CA TYR A 245 4.07 10.83 3.46
C TYR A 245 4.30 11.04 4.96
N TYR A 246 4.85 12.20 5.33
CA TYR A 246 5.34 12.48 6.68
C TYR A 246 4.30 13.11 7.60
N HIS A 247 3.13 12.47 7.71
CA HIS A 247 2.11 12.70 8.73
C HIS A 247 1.77 11.34 9.32
N PHE A 248 1.84 11.18 10.64
CA PHE A 248 1.59 9.90 11.28
C PHE A 248 0.22 9.33 10.88
N HIS A 249 0.20 8.05 10.51
CA HIS A 249 -1.03 7.35 10.14
C HIS A 249 -0.91 5.86 10.47
N VAL A 250 -2.06 5.27 10.82
CA VAL A 250 -2.17 3.84 11.15
C VAL A 250 -2.93 3.15 10.03
N HIS A 251 -2.35 2.09 9.49
CA HIS A 251 -3.05 1.16 8.62
C HIS A 251 -3.85 0.19 9.47
N ILE A 252 -5.12 -0.01 9.11
CA ILE A 252 -6.00 -0.99 9.72
C ILE A 252 -6.46 -1.94 8.63
N VAL A 253 -6.16 -3.23 8.76
CA VAL A 253 -6.51 -4.22 7.74
C VAL A 253 -7.18 -5.43 8.35
N HIS A 254 -8.03 -6.08 7.57
CA HIS A 254 -8.56 -7.39 7.93
C HIS A 254 -7.42 -8.43 7.98
N VAL A 255 -7.49 -9.40 8.91
CA VAL A 255 -6.51 -10.49 9.01
C VAL A 255 -6.39 -11.30 7.72
N ASN A 256 -7.51 -11.51 7.03
CA ASN A 256 -7.61 -12.20 5.74
C ASN A 256 -7.20 -11.36 4.52
N LEU A 257 -6.80 -10.08 4.68
CA LEU A 257 -6.31 -9.30 3.55
C LEU A 257 -5.02 -9.94 3.03
N ASP A 258 -5.01 -10.26 1.73
CA ASP A 258 -3.87 -10.84 1.05
C ASP A 258 -2.57 -10.07 1.34
N PRO A 259 -1.48 -10.77 1.67
CA PRO A 259 -0.21 -10.12 1.95
C PRO A 259 0.28 -9.42 0.68
N SER A 260 0.56 -8.12 0.81
CA SER A 260 1.14 -7.30 -0.26
C SER A 260 2.31 -6.50 0.29
N ALA A 261 2.99 -5.74 -0.58
CA ALA A 261 4.15 -4.93 -0.19
C ALA A 261 3.84 -3.97 0.99
N THR A 262 2.59 -3.55 1.16
CA THR A 262 2.17 -2.69 2.29
C THR A 262 2.28 -3.37 3.66
N GLN A 263 2.22 -4.70 3.71
CA GLN A 263 2.28 -5.51 4.95
C GLN A 263 3.65 -6.18 5.16
N ALA A 264 4.60 -5.98 4.24
CA ALA A 264 5.86 -6.71 4.23
C ALA A 264 6.81 -6.26 5.35
N VAL A 265 7.64 -7.20 5.83
CA VAL A 265 8.82 -6.90 6.66
C VAL A 265 9.73 -5.94 5.90
N GLY A 266 10.25 -4.93 6.62
CA GLY A 266 11.00 -3.83 6.00
C GLY A 266 10.10 -2.78 5.35
N LYS A 267 8.81 -2.77 5.67
CA LYS A 267 7.86 -1.68 5.35
C LYS A 267 6.86 -1.47 6.47
N ALA A 268 6.17 -2.53 6.92
CA ALA A 268 5.20 -2.47 8.00
C ALA A 268 5.85 -2.74 9.36
N LEU A 269 5.53 -1.90 10.35
CA LEU A 269 5.85 -2.07 11.76
C LEU A 269 4.53 -2.27 12.52
N GLY A 270 4.35 -3.41 13.18
CA GLY A 270 3.15 -3.67 13.98
C GLY A 270 2.97 -2.61 15.06
N LEU A 271 1.77 -2.02 15.15
CA LEU A 271 1.51 -0.95 16.13
C LEU A 271 1.70 -1.47 17.56
N ALA A 272 1.23 -2.69 17.84
CA ALA A 272 1.41 -3.32 19.15
C ALA A 272 2.90 -3.53 19.49
N ASP A 273 3.71 -3.92 18.50
CA ASP A 273 5.16 -4.12 18.69
C ASP A 273 5.87 -2.79 18.96
N VAL A 274 5.51 -1.72 18.24
CA VAL A 274 6.03 -0.37 18.50
C VAL A 274 5.69 0.09 19.91
N ILE A 275 4.45 -0.13 20.36
CA ILE A 275 4.04 0.23 21.72
C ILE A 275 4.84 -0.60 22.75
N SER A 276 4.96 -1.91 22.53
CA SER A 276 5.72 -2.79 23.43
C SER A 276 7.21 -2.42 23.49
N HIS A 277 7.82 -2.05 22.35
CA HIS A 277 9.19 -1.53 22.34
C HIS A 277 9.32 -0.28 23.21
N LEU A 278 8.45 0.72 23.03
CA LEU A 278 8.47 1.93 23.84
C LEU A 278 8.29 1.64 25.34
N GLU A 279 7.36 0.75 25.71
CA GLU A 279 7.13 0.34 27.10
C GLU A 279 8.39 -0.26 27.76
N MET A 280 9.17 -1.03 26.99
CA MET A 280 10.34 -1.75 27.49
C MET A 280 11.64 -0.93 27.40
N MET A 281 11.64 0.23 26.73
CA MET A 281 12.82 1.08 26.65
C MET A 281 13.20 1.66 28.01
N GLY A 282 14.46 1.48 28.40
CA GLY A 282 15.03 2.17 29.56
C GLY A 282 15.32 3.65 29.26
N GLY A 283 15.14 4.52 30.25
CA GLY A 283 15.40 5.95 30.15
C GLY A 283 14.18 6.82 30.47
N ASP A 284 14.38 8.14 30.37
CA ASP A 284 13.39 9.17 30.64
C ASP A 284 12.22 9.15 29.65
N ASP A 285 11.00 9.34 30.16
CA ASP A 285 9.78 9.15 29.39
C ASP A 285 9.56 10.22 28.30
N GLU A 286 10.05 11.44 28.53
CA GLU A 286 9.88 12.58 27.62
C GLU A 286 10.84 12.53 26.43
N THR A 287 12.04 11.98 26.64
CA THR A 287 13.15 12.07 25.68
C THR A 287 13.54 10.74 25.05
N THR A 288 13.11 9.61 25.61
CA THR A 288 13.44 8.27 25.10
C THR A 288 12.37 7.80 24.12
N GLY A 289 12.78 7.32 22.94
CA GLY A 289 11.85 6.78 21.96
C GLY A 289 12.49 6.17 20.72
N MET A 290 11.67 6.02 19.69
CA MET A 290 12.01 5.25 18.49
C MET A 290 13.14 5.85 17.66
N ASP A 291 13.48 7.12 17.85
CA ASP A 291 14.65 7.79 17.23
C ASP A 291 16.01 7.25 17.69
N ARG A 292 16.06 6.52 18.81
CA ARG A 292 17.29 5.90 19.30
C ARG A 292 17.60 4.54 18.66
N LEU A 293 16.64 3.95 17.94
CA LEU A 293 16.77 2.61 17.37
C LEU A 293 17.45 2.63 16.01
N ASP A 294 18.07 1.52 15.62
CA ASP A 294 18.46 1.30 14.24
C ASP A 294 17.28 0.61 13.52
N LEU A 295 16.79 1.21 12.44
CA LEU A 295 15.64 0.69 11.70
C LEU A 295 16.09 0.17 10.35
N THR A 296 15.79 -1.10 10.06
CA THR A 296 16.08 -1.72 8.76
C THR A 296 14.80 -1.80 7.93
N TYR A 297 14.83 -1.25 6.72
CA TYR A 297 13.67 -1.19 5.83
C TYR A 297 14.08 -1.15 4.37
N THR A 298 13.08 -1.27 3.49
CA THR A 298 13.28 -1.27 2.04
C THR A 298 13.08 0.12 1.45
N VAL A 299 13.98 0.50 0.54
CA VAL A 299 13.87 1.70 -0.30
C VAL A 299 14.07 1.34 -1.76
N GLY A 300 13.39 2.05 -2.65
CA GLY A 300 13.58 1.89 -4.08
C GLY A 300 14.71 2.75 -4.62
N GLU A 301 15.44 2.25 -5.62
CA GLU A 301 16.58 2.98 -6.20
C GLU A 301 16.23 4.33 -6.85
N GLU A 302 14.97 4.54 -7.27
CA GLU A 302 14.52 5.82 -7.81
C GLU A 302 14.08 6.83 -6.74
N SER A 303 13.97 6.40 -5.48
CA SER A 303 13.58 7.29 -4.37
C SER A 303 14.66 8.34 -4.07
N GLU A 304 14.23 9.54 -3.67
CA GLU A 304 15.13 10.61 -3.20
C GLU A 304 15.97 10.11 -2.02
N LEU A 305 15.38 9.38 -1.06
CA LEU A 305 16.12 8.79 0.07
C LEU A 305 17.26 7.88 -0.37
N TRP A 306 17.04 7.00 -1.36
CA TRP A 306 18.14 6.18 -1.87
C TRP A 306 19.21 7.05 -2.53
N LYS A 307 18.83 7.90 -3.47
CA LYS A 307 19.78 8.69 -4.28
C LYS A 307 20.56 9.72 -3.48
N GLU A 308 19.92 10.36 -2.50
CA GLU A 308 20.47 11.49 -1.74
C GLU A 308 21.14 11.05 -0.44
N VAL A 309 20.68 9.95 0.19
CA VAL A 309 21.18 9.50 1.51
C VAL A 309 21.91 8.16 1.40
N PHE A 310 21.19 7.09 1.07
CA PHE A 310 21.75 5.73 1.24
C PHE A 310 22.78 5.33 0.19
N LEU A 311 22.65 5.81 -1.06
CA LEU A 311 23.63 5.54 -2.11
C LEU A 311 24.96 6.26 -1.82
N PRO A 312 25.00 7.57 -1.48
CA PRO A 312 26.23 8.22 -1.04
C PRO A 312 26.90 7.50 0.14
N LEU A 313 26.14 7.16 1.19
CA LEU A 313 26.67 6.44 2.35
C LEU A 313 27.28 5.09 1.95
N LYS A 314 26.60 4.33 1.09
CA LYS A 314 27.10 3.06 0.54
C LYS A 314 28.41 3.23 -0.23
N GLU A 315 28.58 4.36 -0.93
CA GLU A 315 29.79 4.69 -1.69
C GLU A 315 30.90 5.33 -0.83
N GLY A 316 30.70 5.44 0.49
CA GLY A 316 31.65 6.11 1.40
C GLY A 316 31.69 7.63 1.23
N LYS A 317 30.66 8.22 0.62
CA LYS A 317 30.49 9.66 0.44
C LYS A 317 29.55 10.22 1.49
N THR A 318 29.77 11.47 1.90
CA THR A 318 28.81 12.19 2.72
C THR A 318 27.56 12.52 1.89
N PRO A 319 26.35 12.18 2.35
CA PRO A 319 25.11 12.68 1.77
C PRO A 319 25.19 14.19 1.60
N LYS A 320 24.77 14.73 0.46
CA LYS A 320 24.65 16.18 0.33
C LYS A 320 23.64 16.62 1.40
N SER A 321 24.05 17.53 2.27
CA SER A 321 23.13 18.17 3.23
C SER A 321 21.97 18.73 2.43
N VAL A 322 20.77 18.21 2.71
CA VAL A 322 19.52 18.61 2.06
C VAL A 322 18.86 19.70 2.87
#